data_AF-A0A2S6U8S3-F1
#
_entry.id   AF-A0A2S6U8S3-F1
#
_cell.length_a   1.000
_cell.length_b   1.000
_cell.length_c   1.000
_cell.angle_alpha   90.00
_cell.angle_beta   90.00
_cell.angle_gamma   90.00
#
_symmetry.space_group_name_H-M   'P 1'
#
loop_
_entity.id
_entity.type
_entity.pdbx_description
1 polymer ?
#
loop_
_entity_poly.entity_id
_entity_poly.type
_entity_poly.pdbx_seq_one_letter_code
_entity_poly.pdbx_strand_id
1 'polypeptide(L)'
;MVYPAVIALGFDSIWFGIIVVKMAEVCLITPPVGLNCFVVNGVRPDISLLTIFRGITLFFVADVITIGVLLAFPGIITWLPALLR
;
A
#
# COMPACT_ATOMS: atom_id res chain seq x y z
N MET A 1 -9.42 -8.13 -13.29
CA MET A 1 -9.59 -7.49 -14.61
C MET A 1 -8.29 -6.96 -15.19
N VAL A 2 -7.43 -6.30 -14.39
CA VAL A 2 -6.15 -5.74 -14.89
C VAL A 2 -5.00 -6.76 -14.98
N TYR A 3 -5.02 -7.82 -14.17
CA TYR A 3 -3.98 -8.87 -14.13
C TYR A 3 -3.58 -9.47 -15.49
N PRO A 4 -4.50 -10.00 -16.33
CA PRO A 4 -4.12 -10.58 -17.62
C PRO A 4 -3.57 -9.54 -18.61
N ALA A 5 -3.97 -8.27 -18.51
CA ALA A 5 -3.44 -7.20 -19.36
C ALA A 5 -1.98 -6.86 -19.01
N VAL A 6 -1.61 -6.92 -17.72
CA VAL A 6 -0.26 -6.65 -17.23
C VAL A 6 0.73 -7.74 -17.68
N ILE A 7 0.30 -9.01 -17.61
CA ILE A 7 1.09 -10.14 -18.11
C ILE A 7 1.24 -10.07 -19.64
N ALA A 8 0.16 -9.71 -20.36
CA ALA A 8 0.20 -9.57 -21.82
C ALA A 8 1.15 -8.45 -22.30
N LEU A 9 1.38 -7.43 -21.46
CA LEU A 9 2.34 -6.35 -21.70
C LEU A 9 3.79 -6.73 -21.32
N GLY A 10 4.02 -7.95 -20.82
CA GLY A 10 5.36 -8.45 -20.46
C GLY A 10 5.87 -8.01 -19.08
N PHE A 11 5.00 -7.47 -18.22
CA PHE A 11 5.38 -7.08 -16.86
C PHE A 11 5.44 -8.29 -15.91
N ASP A 12 6.35 -8.21 -14.93
CA ASP A 12 6.51 -9.24 -13.90
C ASP A 12 5.27 -9.31 -12.97
N SER A 13 4.76 -10.54 -12.77
CA SER A 13 3.55 -10.80 -11.99
C SER A 13 3.72 -10.50 -10.50
N ILE A 14 4.92 -10.68 -9.97
CA ILE A 14 5.26 -10.44 -8.55
C ILE A 14 5.34 -8.95 -8.31
N TRP A 15 5.98 -8.20 -9.20
CA TRP A 15 6.02 -6.75 -9.14
C TRP A 15 4.61 -6.15 -9.11
N PHE A 16 3.73 -6.60 -10.02
CA PHE A 16 2.34 -6.14 -10.05
C PHE A 16 1.58 -6.52 -8.76
N GLY A 17 1.76 -7.74 -8.27
CA GLY A 17 1.14 -8.20 -7.02
C GLY A 17 1.51 -7.31 -5.83
N ILE A 18 2.78 -6.93 -5.70
CA ILE A 18 3.25 -6.08 -4.60
C ILE A 18 2.70 -4.66 -4.69
N ILE A 19 2.63 -4.07 -5.88
CA ILE A 19 1.99 -2.76 -6.06
C ILE A 19 0.51 -2.82 -5.68
N VAL A 20 -0.21 -3.87 -6.06
CA VAL A 20 -1.62 -4.06 -5.69
C VAL A 20 -1.79 -4.19 -4.17
N VAL A 21 -0.96 -4.99 -3.50
CA VAL A 21 -0.99 -5.14 -2.04
C VAL A 21 -0.72 -3.81 -1.35
N LYS A 22 0.30 -3.06 -1.81
CA LYS A 22 0.62 -1.74 -1.25
C LYS A 22 -0.52 -0.73 -1.44
N MET A 23 -1.16 -0.73 -2.61
CA MET A 23 -2.34 0.12 -2.82
C MET A 23 -3.50 -0.25 -1.87
N ALA A 24 -3.69 -1.55 -1.60
CA ALA A 24 -4.70 -1.99 -0.64
C ALA A 24 -4.38 -1.52 0.80
N GLU A 25 -3.12 -1.57 1.24
CA GLU A 25 -2.70 -1.04 2.54
C GLU A 25 -3.01 0.46 2.67
N VAL A 26 -2.68 1.25 1.64
CA VAL A 26 -2.94 2.70 1.61
C VAL A 26 -4.44 3.01 1.69
N CYS A 27 -5.29 2.20 1.06
CA CYS A 27 -6.75 2.34 1.15
C CYS A 27 -7.26 2.13 2.58
N LEU A 28 -6.66 1.24 3.37
CA LEU A 28 -7.09 0.95 4.74
C LEU A 28 -6.80 2.09 5.73
N ILE A 29 -5.85 2.97 5.42
CA ILE A 29 -5.46 4.10 6.28
C ILE A 29 -6.00 5.46 5.79
N THR A 30 -6.34 5.59 4.51
CA THR A 30 -6.77 6.86 3.89
C THR A 30 -8.31 6.94 3.85
N PRO A 31 -8.94 8.11 4.14
CA PRO A 31 -10.38 8.28 3.90
C PRO A 31 -10.62 8.23 2.38
N PRO A 32 -11.40 7.27 1.83
CA PRO A 32 -12.80 6.96 2.15
C PRO A 32 -13.08 5.56 2.76
N VAL A 33 -12.09 4.67 2.77
CA VAL A 33 -12.23 3.32 3.38
C VAL A 33 -11.73 3.34 4.81
N GLY A 34 -10.52 3.85 5.05
CA GLY A 34 -10.02 4.28 6.38
C GLY A 34 -10.23 3.31 7.54
N LEU A 35 -10.39 2.01 7.26
CA LEU A 35 -10.91 1.02 8.21
C LEU A 35 -10.09 0.99 9.49
N ASN A 36 -8.76 1.07 9.37
CA ASN A 36 -7.86 1.07 10.53
C ASN A 36 -8.11 2.29 11.43
N CYS A 37 -8.35 3.46 10.85
CA CYS A 37 -8.67 4.68 11.60
C CYS A 37 -10.06 4.60 12.24
N PHE A 38 -11.04 3.99 11.57
CA PHE A 38 -12.39 3.79 12.11
C PHE A 38 -12.39 2.79 13.28
N VAL A 39 -11.62 1.71 13.20
CA VAL A 39 -11.47 0.74 14.30
C VAL A 39 -10.87 1.41 15.54
N VAL A 40 -9.82 2.23 15.36
CA VAL A 40 -9.20 2.96 16.46
C VAL A 40 -10.19 3.94 17.11
N ASN A 41 -10.97 4.67 16.31
CA ASN A 41 -12.02 5.55 16.84
C ASN A 41 -13.12 4.79 17.60
N GLY A 42 -13.46 3.57 17.17
CA GLY A 42 -14.43 2.72 17.86
C GLY A 42 -13.97 2.25 19.26
N VAL A 43 -12.65 2.05 19.44
CA VAL A 43 -12.06 1.70 20.74
C VAL A 43 -11.80 2.95 21.61
N ARG A 44 -11.51 4.08 20.97
CA ARG A 44 -11.18 5.37 21.62
C ARG A 44 -12.07 6.50 21.07
N PRO A 45 -13.35 6.54 21.47
CA PRO A 45 -14.28 7.58 21.01
C PRO A 45 -13.96 8.97 21.56
N ASP A 46 -13.06 9.07 22.54
CA ASP A 46 -12.51 10.33 23.07
C ASP A 46 -11.67 11.11 22.04
N ILE A 47 -11.19 10.44 21.00
CA ILE A 47 -10.31 11.04 19.99
C ILE A 47 -11.11 11.22 18.69
N SER A 48 -11.13 12.45 18.17
CA SER A 48 -11.80 12.73 16.89
C SER A 48 -11.14 11.98 15.73
N LEU A 49 -11.94 11.49 14.78
CA LEU A 49 -11.44 10.84 13.55
C LEU A 49 -10.43 11.70 12.79
N LEU A 50 -10.65 13.02 12.76
CA LEU A 50 -9.75 13.96 12.10
C LEU A 50 -8.37 14.00 12.77
N THR A 51 -8.32 13.88 14.10
CA THR A 51 -7.05 13.79 14.85
C THR A 51 -6.32 12.48 14.53
N ILE A 52 -7.04 11.37 14.40
CA ILE A 52 -6.47 10.07 14.04
C ILE A 52 -5.87 10.12 12.62
N PHE A 53 -6.62 10.65 11.65
CA PHE A 53 -6.14 10.81 10.27
C PHE A 53 -4.93 11.76 10.19
N ARG A 54 -4.90 12.84 10.99
CA ARG A 54 -3.72 13.72 11.09
C ARG A 54 -2.52 13.03 11.73
N GLY A 55 -2.74 12.13 12.69
CA GLY A 55 -1.67 11.33 13.30
C GLY A 55 -1.06 10.33 12.31
N ILE A 56 -1.90 9.70 11.50
CA ILE A 56 -1.45 8.67 10.55
C ILE A 56 -0.85 9.25 9.26
N THR A 57 -0.93 10.57 9.04
CA THR A 57 -0.45 11.21 7.80
C THR A 57 1.04 10.99 7.58
N LEU A 58 1.84 10.94 8.66
CA LEU A 58 3.28 10.62 8.56
C LEU A 58 3.51 9.19 8.03
N PHE A 59 2.68 8.24 8.48
CA PHE A 59 2.73 6.86 8.00
C PHE A 59 2.33 6.76 6.53
N PHE A 60 1.28 7.48 6.13
CA PHE A 60 0.88 7.58 4.72
C PHE A 60 2.02 8.12 3.84
N VAL A 61 2.72 9.16 4.27
CA VAL A 61 3.88 9.70 3.52
C VAL A 61 4.98 8.65 3.38
N ALA A 62 5.30 7.91 4.45
CA ALA A 62 6.29 6.83 4.39
C ALA A 62 5.87 5.71 3.41
N ASP A 63 4.59 5.37 3.35
CA ASP A 63 4.06 4.36 2.45
C ASP A 63 4.12 4.81 0.99
N VAL A 64 3.77 6.08 0.71
CA VAL A 64 3.92 6.69 -0.63
C VAL A 64 5.38 6.72 -1.08
N ILE A 65 6.31 7.07 -0.19
CA ILE A 65 7.75 7.03 -0.48
C ILE A 65 8.17 5.59 -0.81
N THR A 66 7.74 4.62 -0.01
CA THR A 66 8.03 3.20 -0.23
C THR A 66 7.53 2.74 -1.60
N ILE A 67 6.27 3.05 -1.95
CA ILE A 67 5.70 2.74 -3.26
C ILE A 67 6.53 3.41 -4.37
N GLY A 68 6.91 4.69 -4.20
CA GLY A 68 7.74 5.40 -5.17
C GLY A 68 9.10 4.72 -5.40
N VAL A 69 9.74 4.26 -4.33
CA VAL A 69 11.01 3.51 -4.41
C VAL A 69 10.81 2.16 -5.11
N LEU A 70 9.74 1.43 -4.80
CA LEU A 70 9.40 0.15 -5.42
C LEU A 70 9.08 0.29 -6.92
N LEU A 71 8.47 1.40 -7.32
CA LEU A 71 8.22 1.73 -8.73
C LEU A 71 9.50 2.12 -9.47
N ALA A 72 10.38 2.92 -8.84
CA ALA A 72 11.63 3.37 -9.45
C ALA A 72 12.70 2.27 -9.54
N PHE A 73 12.71 1.35 -8.56
CA PHE A 73 13.69 0.27 -8.44
C PHE A 73 13.00 -1.09 -8.31
N PRO A 74 12.36 -1.61 -9.39
CA PRO A 74 11.68 -2.91 -9.37
C PRO A 74 12.62 -4.07 -9.06
N GLY A 75 13.93 -3.89 -9.28
CA GLY A 75 14.97 -4.86 -8.92
C GLY A 75 14.99 -5.24 -7.44
N ILE A 76 14.57 -4.35 -6.53
CA ILE A 76 14.44 -4.68 -5.10
C ILE A 76 13.40 -5.78 -4.88
N ILE A 77 12.33 -5.74 -5.67
CA ILE A 77 11.20 -6.66 -5.57
C ILE A 77 11.52 -8.00 -6.23
N THR A 78 12.18 -7.97 -7.39
CA THR A 78 12.43 -9.17 -8.19
C THR A 78 13.72 -9.90 -7.80
N TRP A 79 14.65 -9.25 -7.08
CA TRP A 79 15.89 -9.86 -6.64
C TRP A 79 15.67 -11.05 -5.69
N LEU A 80 14.83 -10.89 -4.65
CA LEU A 80 14.57 -11.96 -3.69
C LEU A 80 13.85 -13.18 -4.33
N PRO A 81 12.78 -13.01 -5.13
CA PRO A 81 12.17 -14.11 -5.87
C PRO A 81 13.08 -14.75 -6.92
N ALA A 82 14.04 -14.00 -7.47
CA ALA A 82 15.04 -14.58 -8.38
C ALA A 82 16.06 -15.46 -7.64
N LEU A 83 16.33 -15.18 -6.37
CA LEU A 83 17.24 -15.96 -5.52
C LEU A 83 16.61 -17.24 -4.95
N LEU A 84 15.27 -17.30 -4.91
CA LEU A 84 14.48 -18.45 -4.44
C LEU A 84 14.06 -19.41 -5.58
N ARG A 85 14.34 -19.07 -6.84
CA ARG A 85 14.19 -19.95 -8.00
C ARG A 85 15.45 -20.78 -8.19
#